data_AF-A0A0S6XJK4-F1
#
_entry.id   AF-A0A0S6XJK4-F1
#
_cell.length_a   1.000
_cell.length_b   1.000
_cell.length_c   1.000
_cell.angle_alpha   90.00
_cell.angle_beta   90.00
_cell.angle_gamma   90.00
#
_symmetry.space_group_name_H-M   'P 1'
#
loop_
_entity.id
_entity.type
_entity.pdbx_description
1 polymer ?
#
loop_
_entity_poly.entity_id
_entity_poly.type
_entity_poly.pdbx_seq_one_letter_code
_entity_poly.pdbx_strand_id
1 'polypeptide(L)'
;MPQNLEDRSVARAIVPKLLSVIDSCNDERILKAAMQNVKIVVKDRKWLMHQHNLEALLCTLERLCSPSTTMRSSAHGRFIYTDICNVLRFILQFHRPSLGGRLHIVIPILERLMACLFVQIKAVALNKGRFQNIFQHPPWLDQDMKPLLPEHAELFNRVVGLLCNPPQSTLPGFRMRPDQPRLTDPVREARMYVSGYVPNLIHVYCHYQLHGVPGKGIKEALTPAVFAMFDVLDLAAPEDARVIALGASMGKAQLALLRREHAEWKQYGRWRGI
;
A
#
# COMPACT_ATOMS: atom_id res chain seq x y z
N MET A 1 12.24 -26.74 -31.99
CA MET A 1 11.25 -26.49 -30.92
C MET A 1 11.73 -26.67 -29.47
N PRO A 2 12.79 -27.45 -29.11
CA PRO A 2 13.21 -27.56 -27.70
C PRO A 2 13.92 -26.31 -27.13
N GLN A 3 14.67 -25.56 -27.94
CA GLN A 3 15.38 -24.33 -27.49
C GLN A 3 14.44 -23.25 -26.92
N ASN A 4 13.23 -23.11 -27.47
CA ASN A 4 12.26 -22.08 -27.06
C ASN A 4 11.62 -22.38 -25.67
N LEU A 5 11.69 -23.64 -25.21
CA LEU A 5 11.24 -24.05 -23.88
C LEU A 5 12.33 -23.84 -22.82
N GLU A 6 13.59 -24.10 -23.18
CA GLU A 6 14.76 -23.81 -22.33
C GLU A 6 14.95 -22.30 -22.12
N ASP A 7 14.81 -21.50 -23.18
CA ASP A 7 14.87 -20.03 -23.05
C ASP A 7 13.77 -19.48 -22.13
N ARG A 8 12.59 -20.10 -22.13
CA ARG A 8 11.48 -19.73 -21.25
C ARG A 8 11.68 -20.19 -19.82
N SER A 9 12.32 -21.35 -19.57
CA SER A 9 12.63 -21.81 -18.22
C SER A 9 13.71 -20.93 -17.58
N VAL A 10 14.74 -20.57 -18.34
CA VAL A 10 15.79 -19.62 -17.92
C VAL A 10 15.19 -18.25 -17.63
N ALA A 11 14.32 -17.74 -18.52
CA ALA A 11 13.66 -16.45 -18.30
C ALA A 11 12.76 -16.45 -17.05
N ARG A 12 12.11 -17.57 -16.73
CA ARG A 12 11.29 -17.70 -15.49
C ARG A 12 12.13 -17.67 -14.22
N ALA A 13 13.38 -18.12 -14.26
CA ALA A 13 14.29 -18.09 -13.12
C ALA A 13 14.81 -16.67 -12.78
N ILE A 14 14.68 -15.70 -13.70
CA ILE A 14 15.15 -14.33 -13.52
C ILE A 14 14.42 -13.65 -12.35
N VAL A 15 13.09 -13.79 -12.27
CA VAL A 15 12.30 -13.10 -11.24
C VAL A 15 12.66 -13.58 -9.83
N PRO A 16 12.65 -14.89 -9.51
CA PRO A 16 13.09 -15.37 -8.21
C PRO A 16 14.51 -14.90 -7.83
N LYS A 17 15.44 -14.87 -8.79
CA LYS A 17 16.81 -14.38 -8.56
C LYS A 17 16.86 -12.88 -8.27
N LEU A 18 16.04 -12.07 -8.94
CA LEU A 18 15.91 -10.64 -8.63
C LEU A 18 15.32 -10.44 -7.23
N LEU A 19 14.32 -11.23 -6.85
CA LEU A 19 13.70 -11.16 -5.52
C LEU A 19 14.66 -11.58 -4.40
N SER A 20 15.45 -12.64 -4.61
CA SER A 20 16.47 -13.04 -3.64
C SER A 20 17.57 -11.98 -3.49
N VAL A 21 17.93 -11.30 -4.59
CA VAL A 21 18.84 -10.16 -4.54
C VAL A 21 18.24 -9.05 -3.68
N ILE A 22 16.99 -8.62 -3.93
CA ILE A 22 16.33 -7.56 -3.14
C ILE A 22 16.34 -7.88 -1.64
N ASP A 23 16.07 -9.14 -1.30
CA ASP A 23 15.95 -9.58 0.09
C ASP A 23 17.28 -9.69 0.85
N SER A 24 18.34 -10.08 0.16
CA SER A 24 19.68 -10.27 0.76
C SER A 24 20.58 -9.04 0.61
N CYS A 25 20.10 -7.98 -0.05
CA CYS A 25 20.93 -6.84 -0.41
C CYS A 25 21.17 -5.89 0.78
N ASN A 26 22.44 -5.55 1.01
CA ASN A 26 22.84 -4.47 1.92
C ASN A 26 23.38 -3.23 1.16
N ASP A 27 23.49 -3.30 -0.17
CA ASP A 27 23.97 -2.21 -1.02
C ASP A 27 22.79 -1.55 -1.74
N GLU A 28 22.58 -0.28 -1.45
CA GLU A 28 21.53 0.52 -2.03
C GLU A 28 21.58 0.58 -3.58
N ARG A 29 22.76 0.60 -4.20
CA ARG A 29 22.90 0.65 -5.67
C ARG A 29 22.35 -0.61 -6.31
N ILE A 30 22.66 -1.76 -5.70
CA ILE A 30 22.18 -3.07 -6.15
C ILE A 30 20.67 -3.17 -5.95
N LEU A 31 20.16 -2.73 -4.79
CA LEU A 31 18.71 -2.69 -4.54
C LEU A 31 18.00 -1.81 -5.58
N LYS A 32 18.52 -0.61 -5.85
CA LYS A 32 17.95 0.31 -6.85
C LYS A 32 17.91 -0.35 -8.22
N ALA A 33 19.02 -0.93 -8.67
CA ALA A 33 19.06 -1.63 -9.96
C ALA A 33 18.07 -2.80 -10.02
N ALA A 34 17.97 -3.60 -8.96
CA ALA A 34 17.02 -4.70 -8.87
C ALA A 34 15.56 -4.22 -8.89
N MET A 35 15.23 -3.16 -8.15
CA MET A 35 13.90 -2.55 -8.14
C MET A 35 13.51 -1.97 -9.50
N GLN A 36 14.45 -1.36 -10.23
CA GLN A 36 14.20 -0.89 -11.59
C GLN A 36 13.94 -2.05 -12.55
N ASN A 37 14.71 -3.14 -12.46
CA ASN A 37 14.46 -4.35 -13.26
C ASN A 37 13.09 -4.95 -12.94
N VAL A 38 12.70 -5.03 -11.66
CA VAL A 38 11.36 -5.49 -11.26
C VAL A 38 10.28 -4.60 -11.87
N LYS A 39 10.42 -3.27 -11.84
CA LYS A 39 9.45 -2.35 -12.48
C LYS A 39 9.28 -2.65 -13.96
N ILE A 40 10.38 -2.85 -14.70
CA ILE A 40 10.36 -3.20 -16.13
C ILE A 40 9.65 -4.54 -16.33
N VAL A 41 9.96 -5.56 -15.51
CA VAL A 41 9.31 -6.88 -15.61
C VAL A 41 7.80 -6.77 -15.36
N VAL A 42 7.39 -6.07 -14.30
CA VAL A 42 5.99 -5.89 -13.92
C VAL A 42 5.22 -5.14 -15.02
N LYS A 43 5.81 -4.09 -15.61
CA LYS A 43 5.16 -3.26 -16.63
C LYS A 43 5.13 -3.91 -18.01
N ASP A 44 6.29 -4.38 -18.48
CA ASP A 44 6.51 -4.69 -19.91
C ASP A 44 6.57 -6.21 -20.18
N ARG A 45 6.78 -7.05 -19.16
CA ARG A 45 6.94 -8.51 -19.29
C ARG A 45 5.90 -9.27 -18.48
N LYS A 46 4.62 -8.97 -18.71
CA LYS A 46 3.48 -9.54 -17.95
C LYS A 46 3.48 -11.07 -17.84
N TRP A 47 3.96 -11.77 -18.88
CA TRP A 47 4.02 -13.24 -18.89
C TRP A 47 5.01 -13.84 -17.88
N LEU A 48 5.99 -13.07 -17.40
CA LEU A 48 6.90 -13.48 -16.32
C LEU A 48 6.25 -13.35 -14.94
N MET A 49 5.23 -12.51 -14.80
CA MET A 49 4.51 -12.26 -13.56
C MET A 49 3.28 -13.17 -13.43
N HIS A 50 3.53 -14.47 -13.35
CA HIS A 50 2.50 -15.41 -12.94
C HIS A 50 2.26 -15.31 -11.42
N GLN A 51 1.22 -16.00 -10.95
CA GLN A 51 0.72 -15.81 -9.59
C GLN A 51 1.78 -15.95 -8.49
N HIS A 52 2.56 -17.02 -8.56
CA HIS A 52 3.64 -17.29 -7.59
C HIS A 52 4.68 -16.16 -7.56
N ASN A 53 5.16 -15.71 -8.71
CA ASN A 53 6.12 -14.61 -8.80
C ASN A 53 5.55 -13.28 -8.26
N LEU A 54 4.26 -13.05 -8.46
CA LEU A 54 3.58 -11.86 -7.96
C LEU A 54 3.46 -11.88 -6.42
N GLU A 55 3.07 -13.02 -5.84
CA GLU A 55 3.03 -13.20 -4.39
C GLU A 55 4.42 -13.12 -3.78
N ALA A 56 5.41 -13.78 -4.37
CA ALA A 56 6.80 -13.71 -3.92
C ALA A 56 7.34 -12.28 -3.95
N LEU A 57 6.98 -11.49 -4.98
CA LEU A 57 7.32 -10.07 -5.05
C LEU A 57 6.65 -9.29 -3.92
N LEU A 58 5.34 -9.46 -3.69
CA LEU A 58 4.63 -8.79 -2.61
C LEU A 58 5.22 -9.14 -1.23
N CYS A 59 5.52 -10.41 -0.96
CA CYS A 59 6.18 -10.86 0.27
C CYS A 59 7.58 -10.25 0.41
N THR A 60 8.32 -10.07 -0.69
CA THR A 60 9.64 -9.42 -0.67
C THR A 60 9.53 -7.93 -0.37
N LEU A 61 8.54 -7.24 -0.93
CA LEU A 61 8.26 -5.84 -0.60
C LEU A 61 7.80 -5.67 0.85
N GLU A 62 6.97 -6.59 1.35
CA GLU A 62 6.54 -6.62 2.76
C GLU A 62 7.73 -6.73 3.70
N ARG A 63 8.64 -7.68 3.42
CA ARG A 63 9.87 -7.87 4.20
C ARG A 63 10.81 -6.68 4.12
N LEU A 64 10.91 -6.03 2.95
CA LEU A 64 11.66 -4.79 2.81
C LEU A 64 11.06 -3.67 3.67
N CYS A 65 9.75 -3.62 3.88
CA CYS A 65 9.11 -2.67 4.80
C CYS A 65 9.21 -3.09 6.28
N SER A 66 9.67 -4.31 6.58
CA SER A 66 9.78 -4.87 7.93
C SER A 66 11.03 -4.37 8.68
N PRO A 67 11.01 -4.31 10.02
CA PRO A 67 12.22 -4.16 10.83
C PRO A 67 13.28 -5.23 10.56
N SER A 68 12.87 -6.42 10.09
CA SER A 68 13.75 -7.56 9.85
C SER A 68 14.53 -7.48 8.52
N THR A 69 14.38 -6.42 7.74
CA THR A 69 15.13 -6.26 6.48
C THR A 69 16.64 -6.17 6.73
N THR A 70 17.40 -6.71 5.78
CA THR A 70 18.85 -6.69 5.76
C THR A 70 19.40 -5.30 5.45
N MET A 71 18.65 -4.51 4.68
CA MET A 71 19.01 -3.15 4.28
C MET A 71 19.05 -2.19 5.47
N ARG A 72 20.25 -1.74 5.84
CA ARG A 72 20.48 -0.80 6.95
C ARG A 72 20.35 0.65 6.50
N SER A 73 20.38 1.57 7.47
CA SER A 73 20.21 3.02 7.28
C SER A 73 20.92 3.50 6.02
N SER A 74 20.11 3.89 5.04
CA SER A 74 20.58 4.34 3.74
C SER A 74 20.40 5.85 3.66
N ALA A 75 21.41 6.52 3.10
CA ALA A 75 21.33 7.94 2.77
C ALA A 75 20.15 8.28 1.84
N HIS A 76 19.55 7.28 1.21
CA HIS A 76 18.54 7.35 0.17
C HIS A 76 17.27 6.55 0.52
N GLY A 77 16.95 6.34 1.81
CA GLY A 77 15.71 5.65 2.24
C GLY A 77 14.41 6.19 1.58
N ARG A 78 14.38 7.49 1.26
CA ARG A 78 13.32 8.13 0.44
C ARG A 78 13.12 7.48 -0.93
N PHE A 79 14.21 7.08 -1.59
CA PHE A 79 14.17 6.41 -2.89
C PHE A 79 13.65 4.98 -2.76
N ILE A 80 14.00 4.28 -1.68
CA ILE A 80 13.48 2.93 -1.39
C ILE A 80 11.96 3.00 -1.22
N TYR A 81 11.47 3.93 -0.40
CA TYR A 81 10.03 4.17 -0.25
C TYR A 81 9.34 4.44 -1.59
N THR A 82 9.91 5.36 -2.37
CA THR A 82 9.41 5.72 -3.70
C THR A 82 9.36 4.52 -4.64
N ASP A 83 10.38 3.67 -4.62
CA ASP A 83 10.46 2.49 -5.48
C ASP A 83 9.42 1.44 -5.09
N ILE A 84 9.20 1.20 -3.79
CA ILE A 84 8.16 0.29 -3.30
C ILE A 84 6.77 0.78 -3.72
N CYS A 85 6.45 2.06 -3.48
CA CYS A 85 5.17 2.64 -3.90
C CYS A 85 4.95 2.51 -5.41
N ASN A 86 5.98 2.76 -6.22
CA ASN A 86 5.89 2.63 -7.68
C ASN A 86 5.68 1.19 -8.14
N VAL A 87 6.36 0.21 -7.53
CA VAL A 87 6.15 -1.21 -7.85
C VAL A 87 4.74 -1.63 -7.48
N LEU A 88 4.26 -1.30 -6.27
CA LEU A 88 2.87 -1.55 -5.87
C LEU A 88 1.86 -0.92 -6.83
N ARG A 89 2.10 0.32 -7.25
CA ARG A 89 1.27 1.02 -8.24
C ARG A 89 1.18 0.22 -9.55
N PHE A 90 2.31 -0.26 -10.06
CA PHE A 90 2.33 -1.07 -11.28
C PHE A 90 1.67 -2.43 -11.11
N ILE A 91 1.80 -3.07 -9.95
CA ILE A 91 1.07 -4.31 -9.63
C ILE A 91 -0.44 -4.06 -9.67
N LEU A 92 -0.92 -3.01 -8.99
CA LEU A 92 -2.34 -2.65 -8.97
C LEU A 92 -2.87 -2.21 -10.35
N GLN A 93 -2.02 -1.64 -11.20
CA GLN A 93 -2.43 -1.19 -12.53
C GLN A 93 -2.44 -2.31 -13.57
N PHE A 94 -1.47 -3.23 -13.52
CA PHE A 94 -1.27 -4.22 -14.59
C PHE A 94 -1.65 -5.64 -14.21
N HIS A 95 -1.68 -5.97 -12.92
CA HIS A 95 -1.84 -7.33 -12.41
C HIS A 95 -2.98 -7.46 -11.38
N ARG A 96 -3.89 -6.48 -11.31
CA ARG A 96 -5.06 -6.53 -10.42
C ARG A 96 -5.92 -7.79 -10.58
N PRO A 97 -6.21 -8.27 -11.80
CA PRO A 97 -6.96 -9.52 -11.98
C PRO A 97 -6.30 -10.71 -11.28
N SER A 98 -4.96 -10.75 -11.29
CA SER A 98 -4.17 -11.80 -10.63
C SER A 98 -4.21 -11.68 -9.11
N LEU A 99 -4.46 -10.50 -8.54
CA LEU A 99 -4.63 -10.39 -7.08
C LEU A 99 -5.83 -11.22 -6.59
N GLY A 100 -6.92 -11.29 -7.36
CA GLY A 100 -7.94 -12.36 -7.28
C GLY A 100 -8.32 -12.87 -5.88
N GLY A 101 -8.55 -11.98 -4.90
CA GLY A 101 -8.86 -12.39 -3.52
C GLY A 101 -7.74 -12.20 -2.49
N ARG A 102 -6.56 -11.72 -2.90
CA ARG A 102 -5.34 -11.67 -2.06
C ARG A 102 -4.93 -10.28 -1.63
N LEU A 103 -5.90 -9.39 -1.45
CA LEU A 103 -5.60 -8.06 -0.91
C LEU A 103 -5.01 -8.14 0.51
N HIS A 104 -5.25 -9.22 1.24
CA HIS A 104 -4.61 -9.48 2.54
C HIS A 104 -3.08 -9.46 2.51
N ILE A 105 -2.42 -9.65 1.36
CA ILE A 105 -0.96 -9.53 1.23
C ILE A 105 -0.55 -8.07 0.98
N VAL A 106 -1.39 -7.29 0.29
CA VAL A 106 -1.13 -5.89 -0.04
C VAL A 106 -1.35 -4.98 1.18
N ILE A 107 -2.37 -5.27 1.98
CA ILE A 107 -2.78 -4.45 3.12
C ILE A 107 -1.67 -4.27 4.16
N PRO A 108 -0.96 -5.31 4.63
CA PRO A 108 0.18 -5.15 5.56
C PRO A 108 1.29 -4.26 5.01
N ILE A 109 1.53 -4.30 3.69
CA ILE A 109 2.53 -3.43 3.04
C ILE A 109 2.06 -1.97 3.12
N LEU A 110 0.77 -1.71 2.84
CA LEU A 110 0.19 -0.37 2.95
C LEU A 110 0.20 0.15 4.38
N GLU A 111 -0.09 -0.70 5.38
CA GLU A 111 0.01 -0.36 6.80
C GLU A 111 1.44 0.08 7.15
N ARG A 112 2.46 -0.69 6.76
CA ARG A 112 3.87 -0.34 7.03
C ARG A 112 4.33 0.90 6.28
N LEU A 113 3.93 1.06 5.01
CA LEU A 113 4.24 2.27 4.24
C LEU A 113 3.56 3.51 4.82
N MET A 114 2.35 3.36 5.36
CA MET A 114 1.68 4.41 6.10
C MET A 114 2.45 4.74 7.38
N ALA A 115 2.88 3.72 8.14
CA ALA A 115 3.67 3.89 9.36
C ALA A 115 4.92 4.73 9.10
N CYS A 116 5.63 4.48 8.00
CA CYS A 116 6.84 5.22 7.61
C CYS A 116 6.64 6.74 7.45
N LEU A 117 5.41 7.20 7.21
CA LEU A 117 5.08 8.63 7.06
C LEU A 117 4.91 9.35 8.41
N PHE A 118 4.79 8.62 9.52
CA PHE A 118 4.68 9.17 10.86
C PHE A 118 6.01 9.06 11.58
N VAL A 119 6.43 10.14 12.22
CA VAL A 119 7.57 10.12 13.12
C VAL A 119 7.08 9.83 14.52
N GLN A 120 7.70 8.86 15.21
CA GLN A 120 7.32 8.55 16.58
C GLN A 120 7.50 9.80 17.46
N ILE A 121 6.47 10.14 18.23
CA ILE A 121 6.64 11.10 19.32
C ILE A 121 7.62 10.44 20.28
N LYS A 122 8.85 10.97 20.36
CA LYS A 122 9.81 10.63 21.42
C LYS A 122 9.17 11.12 22.71
N ALA A 123 8.28 10.31 23.28
CA ALA A 123 7.67 10.59 24.55
C ALA A 123 8.82 10.77 25.54
N VAL A 124 8.99 12.02 25.98
CA VAL A 124 9.81 12.38 27.12
C VAL A 124 9.58 11.30 28.18
N ALA A 125 10.70 10.78 28.69
CA ALA A 125 10.88 9.82 29.77
C ALA A 125 9.89 9.95 30.96
N LEU A 126 8.61 9.71 30.73
CA LEU A 126 7.56 9.74 31.73
C LEU A 126 7.16 8.30 31.98
N ASN A 127 7.95 7.70 32.88
CA ASN A 127 7.85 6.36 33.45
C ASN A 127 8.60 5.24 32.73
N LYS A 128 9.82 5.00 33.25
CA LYS A 128 10.51 3.70 33.31
C LYS A 128 10.72 2.97 31.97
N GLY A 129 11.71 3.46 31.21
CA GLY A 129 12.77 2.57 30.70
C GLY A 129 12.46 1.66 29.51
N ARG A 130 11.33 1.81 28.79
CA ARG A 130 11.13 1.11 27.52
C ARG A 130 10.55 2.04 26.46
N PHE A 131 11.42 2.58 25.59
CA PHE A 131 11.01 3.11 24.31
C PHE A 131 10.46 1.93 23.47
N GLN A 132 9.15 1.76 23.43
CA GLN A 132 8.51 0.83 22.50
C GLN A 132 8.37 1.54 21.16
N ASN A 133 9.08 1.09 20.12
CA ASN A 133 8.89 1.62 18.77
C ASN A 133 7.56 1.09 18.21
N ILE A 134 6.49 1.86 18.43
CA ILE A 134 5.10 1.49 18.08
C ILE A 134 4.95 1.26 16.57
N PHE A 135 5.74 1.99 15.77
CA PHE A 135 5.63 2.01 14.33
C PHE A 135 6.48 0.97 13.62
N GLN A 136 7.42 0.33 14.32
CA GLN A 136 8.28 -0.73 13.79
C GLN A 136 8.90 -0.35 12.43
N HIS A 137 9.54 0.82 12.36
CA HIS A 137 10.12 1.31 11.12
C HIS A 137 11.23 0.39 10.57
N PRO A 138 11.34 0.26 9.24
CA PRO A 138 12.43 -0.48 8.66
C PRO A 138 13.77 0.25 8.87
N PRO A 139 14.88 -0.48 9.12
CA PRO A 139 16.19 0.08 9.42
C PRO A 139 16.80 0.96 8.31
N TRP A 140 16.34 0.86 7.06
CA TRP A 140 16.78 1.75 5.97
C TRP A 140 16.18 3.16 6.05
N LEU A 141 15.15 3.37 6.87
CA LEU A 141 14.49 4.66 7.06
C LEU A 141 15.06 5.38 8.28
N ASP A 142 15.87 6.42 8.04
CA ASP A 142 16.32 7.33 9.08
C ASP A 142 15.31 8.48 9.24
N GLN A 143 14.40 8.35 10.21
CA GLN A 143 13.38 9.37 10.47
C GLN A 143 13.90 10.65 11.11
N ASP A 144 15.00 10.56 11.85
CA ASP A 144 15.54 11.70 12.59
C ASP A 144 16.30 12.64 11.66
N MET A 145 17.12 12.08 10.77
CA MET A 145 17.97 12.88 9.87
C MET A 145 17.31 13.16 8.53
N LYS A 146 16.50 12.22 8.01
CA LYS A 146 15.95 12.28 6.65
C LYS A 146 14.49 11.79 6.62
N PRO A 147 13.56 12.50 7.29
CA PRO A 147 12.15 12.13 7.28
C PRO A 147 11.58 12.14 5.85
N LEU A 148 10.51 11.37 5.65
CA LEU A 148 9.76 11.42 4.40
C LEU A 148 9.12 12.80 4.20
N LEU A 149 8.96 13.18 2.94
CA LEU A 149 8.39 14.46 2.51
C LEU A 149 6.94 14.28 2.03
N PRO A 150 6.14 15.36 1.93
CA PRO A 150 4.77 15.30 1.39
C PRO A 150 4.66 14.59 0.03
N GLU A 151 5.66 14.71 -0.84
CA GLU A 151 5.73 13.99 -2.12
C GLU A 151 5.62 12.46 -1.97
N HIS A 152 6.15 11.91 -0.87
CA HIS A 152 6.08 10.47 -0.59
C HIS A 152 4.67 10.08 -0.13
N ALA A 153 4.00 10.95 0.62
CA ALA A 153 2.61 10.76 0.98
C ALA A 153 1.70 10.82 -0.26
N GLU A 154 1.99 11.69 -1.24
CA GLU A 154 1.27 11.70 -2.52
C GLU A 154 1.46 10.41 -3.31
N LEU A 155 2.66 9.81 -3.29
CA LEU A 155 2.90 8.51 -3.91
C LEU A 155 2.08 7.42 -3.23
N PHE A 156 2.04 7.40 -1.89
CA PHE A 156 1.18 6.50 -1.13
C PHE A 156 -0.30 6.70 -1.50
N ASN A 157 -0.74 7.95 -1.62
CA ASN A 157 -2.10 8.27 -2.04
C ASN A 157 -2.45 7.71 -3.41
N ARG A 158 -1.54 7.77 -4.38
CA ARG A 158 -1.78 7.19 -5.71
C ARG A 158 -1.98 5.68 -5.62
N VAL A 159 -1.26 5.00 -4.73
CA VAL A 159 -1.41 3.54 -4.52
C VAL A 159 -2.76 3.23 -3.88
N VAL A 160 -3.11 3.91 -2.79
CA VAL A 160 -4.41 3.71 -2.11
C VAL A 160 -5.58 4.13 -3.02
N GLY A 161 -5.43 5.23 -3.76
CA GLY A 161 -6.41 5.68 -4.75
C GLY A 161 -6.67 4.64 -5.83
N LEU A 162 -5.63 4.00 -6.38
CA LEU A 162 -5.81 2.88 -7.32
C LEU A 162 -6.45 1.66 -6.66
N LEU A 163 -6.15 1.39 -5.40
CA LEU A 163 -6.78 0.31 -4.65
C LEU A 163 -8.28 0.57 -4.51
N CYS A 164 -8.66 1.74 -3.98
CA CYS A 164 -10.02 2.16 -3.67
C CYS A 164 -10.87 2.55 -4.90
N ASN A 165 -10.24 3.00 -5.98
CA ASN A 165 -10.89 3.39 -7.23
C ASN A 165 -10.13 2.84 -8.44
N PRO A 166 -10.30 1.54 -8.77
CA PRO A 166 -9.66 0.94 -9.94
C PRO A 166 -10.15 1.58 -11.25
N PRO A 167 -9.25 1.95 -12.17
CA PRO A 167 -9.65 2.26 -13.54
C PRO A 167 -10.27 1.05 -14.22
N GLN A 168 -11.33 1.24 -15.01
CA GLN A 168 -12.02 0.17 -15.74
C GLN A 168 -11.07 -0.69 -16.58
N SER A 169 -10.04 -0.08 -17.17
CA SER A 169 -9.02 -0.75 -17.98
C SER A 169 -8.16 -1.77 -17.22
N THR A 170 -8.15 -1.71 -15.88
CA THR A 170 -7.39 -2.63 -15.01
C THR A 170 -8.22 -3.85 -14.59
N LEU A 171 -9.52 -3.85 -14.87
CA LEU A 171 -10.45 -4.87 -14.39
C LEU A 171 -10.63 -6.02 -15.39
N PRO A 172 -10.91 -7.24 -14.90
CA PRO A 172 -11.24 -8.37 -15.75
C PRO A 172 -12.46 -8.03 -16.60
N GLY A 173 -12.41 -8.33 -17.90
CA GLY A 173 -13.56 -8.14 -18.79
C GLY A 173 -13.54 -6.87 -19.64
N PHE A 174 -12.64 -5.90 -19.39
CA PHE A 174 -12.58 -4.65 -20.17
C PHE A 174 -12.37 -4.88 -21.68
N ARG A 175 -11.68 -5.95 -22.07
CA ARG A 175 -11.46 -6.34 -23.47
C ARG A 175 -12.37 -7.49 -23.95
N MET A 176 -13.33 -7.92 -23.12
CA MET A 176 -14.26 -8.98 -23.54
C MET A 176 -15.20 -8.44 -24.60
N ARG A 177 -15.62 -9.32 -25.53
CA ARG A 177 -16.53 -9.00 -26.63
C ARG A 177 -17.77 -8.25 -26.11
N PRO A 178 -18.31 -7.29 -26.87
CA PRO A 178 -19.56 -6.57 -26.53
C PRO A 178 -20.81 -7.46 -26.38
N ASP A 179 -20.68 -8.77 -26.60
CA ASP A 179 -21.78 -9.74 -26.70
C ASP A 179 -22.12 -10.46 -25.37
N GLN A 180 -21.42 -10.13 -24.27
CA GLN A 180 -21.74 -10.65 -22.93
C GLN A 180 -21.96 -9.49 -21.95
N PRO A 181 -23.20 -8.98 -21.82
CA PRO A 181 -23.51 -8.00 -20.82
C PRO A 181 -23.26 -8.59 -19.42
N ARG A 182 -22.34 -7.99 -18.66
CA ARG A 182 -22.15 -8.33 -17.24
C ARG A 182 -23.27 -7.64 -16.45
N LEU A 183 -24.00 -8.43 -15.67
CA LEU A 183 -25.11 -7.94 -14.82
C LEU A 183 -24.64 -7.00 -13.70
N THR A 184 -23.34 -7.02 -13.36
CA THR A 184 -22.74 -6.21 -12.30
C THR A 184 -21.64 -5.32 -12.85
N ASP A 185 -21.61 -4.07 -12.39
CA ASP A 185 -20.52 -3.14 -12.68
C ASP A 185 -19.21 -3.68 -12.05
N PRO A 186 -18.20 -4.03 -12.86
CA PRO A 186 -16.94 -4.59 -12.36
C PRO A 186 -16.18 -3.62 -11.46
N VAL A 187 -16.35 -2.29 -11.66
CA VAL A 187 -15.73 -1.28 -10.80
C VAL A 187 -16.37 -1.33 -9.43
N ARG A 188 -17.71 -1.33 -9.38
CA ARG A 188 -18.46 -1.48 -8.13
C ARG A 188 -18.09 -2.76 -7.40
N GLU A 189 -18.02 -3.90 -8.10
CA GLU A 189 -17.60 -5.19 -7.51
C GLU A 189 -16.19 -5.10 -6.89
N ALA A 190 -15.22 -4.54 -7.63
CA ALA A 190 -13.86 -4.41 -7.15
C ALA A 190 -13.75 -3.47 -5.93
N ARG A 191 -14.54 -2.38 -5.89
CA ARG A 191 -14.63 -1.47 -4.74
C ARG A 191 -15.27 -2.16 -3.54
N MET A 192 -16.35 -2.90 -3.75
CA MET A 192 -17.01 -3.69 -2.70
C MET A 192 -16.04 -4.68 -2.07
N TYR A 193 -15.20 -5.33 -2.88
CA TYR A 193 -14.20 -6.27 -2.38
C TYR A 193 -13.13 -5.58 -1.50
N VAL A 194 -12.67 -4.38 -1.89
CA VAL A 194 -11.72 -3.58 -1.10
C VAL A 194 -12.33 -3.10 0.22
N SER A 195 -13.64 -2.87 0.28
CA SER A 195 -14.34 -2.41 1.50
C SER A 195 -14.21 -3.34 2.71
N GLY A 196 -13.91 -4.62 2.50
CA GLY A 196 -13.61 -5.57 3.58
C GLY A 196 -12.29 -5.29 4.29
N TYR A 197 -11.34 -4.62 3.64
CA TYR A 197 -9.98 -4.43 4.14
C TYR A 197 -9.69 -3.00 4.61
N VAL A 198 -10.36 -2.01 4.02
CA VAL A 198 -10.19 -0.59 4.37
C VAL A 198 -10.41 -0.28 5.86
N PRO A 199 -11.35 -0.91 6.61
CA PRO A 199 -11.48 -0.64 8.04
C PRO A 199 -10.18 -0.79 8.81
N ASN A 200 -9.35 -1.79 8.47
CA ASN A 200 -8.06 -2.02 9.11
C ASN A 200 -7.09 -0.86 8.83
N LEU A 201 -7.02 -0.38 7.59
CA LEU A 201 -6.18 0.76 7.21
C LEU A 201 -6.58 2.04 7.94
N ILE A 202 -7.88 2.30 8.09
CA ILE A 202 -8.37 3.47 8.85
C ILE A 202 -8.07 3.31 10.33
N HIS A 203 -8.23 2.12 10.90
CA HIS A 203 -7.87 1.86 12.29
C HIS A 203 -6.39 2.13 12.56
N VAL A 204 -5.53 1.61 11.69
CA VAL A 204 -4.08 1.82 11.74
C VAL A 204 -3.72 3.30 11.56
N TYR A 205 -4.36 4.01 10.63
CA TYR A 205 -4.19 5.46 10.48
C TYR A 205 -4.52 6.23 11.76
N CYS A 206 -5.69 5.97 12.37
CA CYS A 206 -6.06 6.60 13.64
C CYS A 206 -5.09 6.25 14.77
N HIS A 207 -4.60 5.01 14.80
CA HIS A 207 -3.59 4.58 15.76
C HIS A 207 -2.27 5.38 15.58
N TYR A 208 -1.79 5.52 14.35
CA TYR A 208 -0.56 6.25 14.05
C TYR A 208 -0.66 7.75 14.32
N GLN A 209 -1.81 8.35 14.02
CA GLN A 209 -2.03 9.77 14.27
C GLN A 209 -2.07 10.13 15.77
N LEU A 210 -2.37 9.17 16.66
CA LEU A 210 -2.29 9.38 18.12
C LEU A 210 -0.86 9.28 18.67
N HIS A 211 -0.06 8.38 18.12
CA HIS A 211 1.25 8.03 18.68
C HIS A 211 2.42 8.68 17.95
N GLY A 212 2.15 9.37 16.84
CA GLY A 212 3.16 9.90 15.93
C GLY A 212 2.77 11.28 15.43
N VAL A 213 3.78 12.07 15.09
CA VAL A 213 3.61 13.37 14.44
C VAL A 213 3.85 13.17 12.95
N PRO A 214 2.84 13.39 12.09
CA PRO A 214 3.09 13.47 10.66
C PRO A 214 3.97 14.70 10.40
N GLY A 215 4.96 14.56 9.51
CA GLY A 215 5.75 15.70 9.04
C GLY A 215 4.87 16.81 8.45
N LYS A 216 5.39 18.03 8.39
CA LYS A 216 4.66 19.19 7.85
C LYS A 216 4.16 18.87 6.43
N GLY A 217 2.85 19.04 6.21
CA GLY A 217 2.19 18.78 4.92
C GLY A 217 1.89 17.30 4.62
N ILE A 218 2.38 16.35 5.41
CA ILE A 218 2.11 14.91 5.19
C ILE A 218 0.63 14.60 5.44
N LYS A 219 0.02 15.18 6.49
CA LYS A 219 -1.40 14.96 6.77
C LYS A 219 -2.29 15.42 5.61
N GLU A 220 -2.07 16.65 5.14
CA GLU A 220 -2.79 17.22 3.99
C GLU A 220 -2.59 16.36 2.74
N ALA A 221 -1.35 15.94 2.51
CA ALA A 221 -1.01 15.03 1.43
C ALA A 221 -1.54 13.61 1.62
N LEU A 222 -2.06 13.21 2.79
CA LEU A 222 -2.71 11.91 3.03
C LEU A 222 -4.24 11.98 2.94
N THR A 223 -4.83 13.16 3.14
CA THR A 223 -6.28 13.37 3.16
C THR A 223 -7.00 12.72 1.97
N PRO A 224 -6.54 12.85 0.71
CA PRO A 224 -7.20 12.19 -0.42
C PRO A 224 -7.27 10.67 -0.32
N ALA A 225 -6.26 10.00 0.23
CA ALA A 225 -6.30 8.55 0.45
C ALA A 225 -7.32 8.18 1.53
N VAL A 226 -7.36 8.94 2.62
CA VAL A 226 -8.32 8.73 3.71
C VAL A 226 -9.76 8.90 3.21
N PHE A 227 -10.00 9.89 2.36
CA PHE A 227 -11.33 10.10 1.75
C PHE A 227 -11.70 8.97 0.79
N ALA A 228 -10.77 8.53 -0.07
CA ALA A 228 -11.01 7.38 -0.95
C ALA A 228 -11.32 6.09 -0.16
N MET A 229 -10.72 5.93 1.02
CA MET A 229 -11.03 4.85 1.95
C MET A 229 -12.47 4.96 2.49
N PHE A 230 -12.89 6.14 2.95
CA PHE A 230 -14.27 6.36 3.40
C PHE A 230 -15.31 6.19 2.28
N ASP A 231 -15.03 6.62 1.05
CA ASP A 231 -15.91 6.42 -0.10
C ASP A 231 -16.21 4.94 -0.36
N VAL A 232 -15.21 4.08 -0.17
CA VAL A 232 -15.36 2.62 -0.32
C VAL A 232 -16.13 2.01 0.84
N LEU A 233 -16.03 2.58 2.04
CA LEU A 233 -16.83 2.13 3.20
C LEU A 233 -18.31 2.50 3.07
N ASP A 234 -18.62 3.74 2.66
CA ASP A 234 -20.00 4.21 2.44
C ASP A 234 -20.68 3.41 1.33
N LEU A 235 -19.93 3.01 0.29
CA LEU A 235 -20.44 2.15 -0.77
C LEU A 235 -20.95 0.79 -0.23
N ALA A 236 -20.29 0.24 0.78
CA ALA A 236 -20.52 -1.13 1.25
C ALA A 236 -21.58 -1.24 2.34
N ALA A 237 -21.80 -0.19 3.12
CA ALA A 237 -22.95 -0.06 4.00
C ALA A 237 -23.32 1.42 4.11
N PRO A 238 -24.52 1.82 3.66
CA PRO A 238 -24.98 3.19 3.83
C PRO A 238 -25.22 3.51 5.31
N GLU A 239 -25.39 4.80 5.61
CA GLU A 239 -25.76 5.29 6.96
C GLU A 239 -24.70 5.04 8.04
N ASP A 240 -23.42 5.14 7.69
CA ASP A 240 -22.28 5.06 8.62
C ASP A 240 -22.12 3.72 9.36
N ALA A 241 -22.92 2.69 9.03
CA ALA A 241 -22.95 1.44 9.79
C ALA A 241 -21.56 0.79 9.93
N ARG A 242 -20.75 0.80 8.87
CA ARG A 242 -19.36 0.30 8.92
C ARG A 242 -18.41 1.17 9.73
N VAL A 243 -18.62 2.49 9.75
CA VAL A 243 -17.81 3.41 10.57
C VAL A 243 -18.15 3.22 12.05
N ILE A 244 -19.42 3.02 12.37
CA ILE A 244 -19.87 2.69 13.73
C ILE A 244 -19.30 1.34 14.18
N ALA A 245 -19.40 0.31 13.33
CA ALA A 245 -18.84 -1.01 13.61
C ALA A 245 -17.32 -0.96 13.84
N LEU A 246 -16.60 -0.19 13.00
CA LEU A 246 -15.17 0.05 13.19
C LEU A 246 -14.89 0.75 14.53
N GLY A 247 -15.65 1.80 14.84
CA GLY A 247 -15.53 2.55 16.08
C GLY A 247 -15.77 1.71 17.35
N ALA A 248 -16.59 0.66 17.28
CA ALA A 248 -16.83 -0.26 18.39
C ALA A 248 -15.57 -1.04 18.82
N SER A 249 -14.60 -1.22 17.91
CA SER A 249 -13.32 -1.89 18.19
C SER A 249 -12.22 -0.95 18.70
N MET A 250 -12.47 0.36 18.69
CA MET A 250 -11.47 1.39 18.97
C MET A 250 -11.52 1.92 20.41
N GLY A 251 -10.37 2.37 20.93
CA GLY A 251 -10.32 3.14 22.17
C GLY A 251 -10.94 4.54 22.02
N LYS A 252 -11.28 5.20 23.15
CA LYS A 252 -11.94 6.53 23.16
C LYS A 252 -11.21 7.60 22.32
N ALA A 253 -9.87 7.65 22.40
CA ALA A 253 -9.05 8.61 21.66
C ALA A 253 -9.07 8.33 20.14
N GLN A 254 -8.98 7.06 19.74
CA GLN A 254 -9.04 6.64 18.34
C GLN A 254 -10.43 6.91 17.75
N LEU A 255 -11.49 6.64 18.53
CA LEU A 255 -12.86 6.93 18.14
C LEU A 255 -13.11 8.42 17.91
N ALA A 256 -12.52 9.29 18.75
CA ALA A 256 -12.62 10.74 18.58
C ALA A 256 -11.97 11.19 17.25
N LEU A 257 -10.79 10.63 16.90
CA LEU A 257 -10.15 10.88 15.61
C LEU A 257 -10.99 10.33 14.45
N LEU A 258 -11.46 9.08 14.54
CA LEU A 258 -12.30 8.48 13.50
C LEU A 258 -13.52 9.36 13.19
N ARG A 259 -14.22 9.83 14.22
CA ARG A 259 -15.38 10.71 14.08
C ARG A 259 -15.01 12.04 13.44
N ARG A 260 -13.87 12.63 13.81
CA ARG A 260 -13.37 13.89 13.23
C ARG A 260 -13.11 13.72 11.74
N GLU A 261 -12.30 12.73 11.37
CA GLU A 261 -11.89 12.52 9.97
C GLU A 261 -13.08 12.09 9.10
N HIS A 262 -14.01 11.31 9.66
CA HIS A 262 -15.26 10.96 8.98
C HIS A 262 -16.19 12.16 8.78
N ALA A 263 -16.30 13.07 9.76
CA ALA A 263 -17.06 14.30 9.62
C ALA A 263 -16.44 15.23 8.56
N GLU A 264 -15.11 15.33 8.54
CA GLU A 264 -14.37 16.08 7.53
C GLU A 264 -14.60 15.52 6.12
N TRP A 265 -14.56 14.18 5.96
CA TRP A 265 -14.92 13.52 4.72
C TRP A 265 -16.37 13.81 4.30
N LYS A 266 -17.36 13.75 5.21
CA LYS A 266 -18.75 14.09 4.89
C LYS A 266 -18.93 15.52 4.40
N GLN A 267 -18.13 16.44 4.93
CA GLN A 267 -18.18 17.85 4.59
C GLN A 267 -17.53 18.14 3.23
N TYR A 268 -16.34 17.60 2.98
CA TYR A 268 -15.50 17.99 1.83
C TYR A 268 -15.24 16.88 0.82
N GLY A 269 -15.25 15.61 1.25
CA GLY A 269 -14.81 14.47 0.45
C GLY A 269 -15.94 13.67 -0.19
N ARG A 270 -17.13 13.64 0.40
CA ARG A 270 -18.25 12.83 -0.09
C ARG A 270 -18.74 13.38 -1.43
N TRP A 271 -18.51 12.64 -2.50
CA TRP A 271 -19.03 12.96 -3.82
C TRP A 271 -20.56 12.91 -3.83
N ARG A 272 -21.20 14.08 -3.77
CA ARG A 272 -22.64 14.24 -4.03
C ARG A 272 -22.74 14.55 -5.53
N GLY A 273 -22.98 13.54 -6.36
CA GLY A 273 -23.14 13.76 -7.79
C GLY A 273 -24.13 14.90 -8.05
N ILE A 274 -23.65 15.94 -8.72
CA ILE A 274 -24.49 16.97 -9.35
C ILE A 274 -24.87 16.44 -10.72
#